data_AF-A0A6L6BRB7-F1
#
_entry.id   AF-A0A6L6BRB7-F1
#
_cell.length_a   1.000
_cell.length_b   1.000
_cell.length_c   1.000
_cell.angle_alpha   90.00
_cell.angle_beta   90.00
_cell.angle_gamma   90.00
#
_symmetry.space_group_name_H-M   'P 1'
#
loop_
_entity.id
_entity.type
_entity.pdbx_description
1 polymer ?
#
loop_
_entity_poly.entity_id
_entity_poly.type
_entity_poly.pdbx_seq_one_letter_code
_entity_poly.pdbx_strand_id
1 'polypeptide(L)'
;SHDSSLEFLRDFSFPVNPNIEVVESLAQVIEFCQKWQKDRHLLPYEIDGVAIKVNDLQQRETLGFTARAPRWAIAFKFPPEERTTLLKDIQISVGRTGRVTPFAVLESVFVGGSNVAMATLHNEDQVRLKDVRPGDTVTVRKAGDVIPEVVGPVLALRPDGLEPWVFPSVCPCPIKGELLRPEGEVNMRCVETDCPSQRDQRIIYFASRGGMDIEGLGERTVYQLSDAALVGDPGDIYSLTVEQLLTLDGFAQKGAEKLVVAIDGSKTRPLPKLLTALGIKHLGPGASEALATAFGNLDDIMNANEDDLATVDGVGGVIAASLISWFAKSENKNFIEKMRAAGVEFGNVQISRLPQNLVGKNIVVTGSLIDFDREGAERAIKDRGGKSPSSVSKKTFAVVVGGEPGASKLTKAEELGIPILDELGFQHVLETGELPQ
;
A
#
# COMPACT_ATOMS: atom_id res chain seq x y z
N SER A 1 16.14 25.18 -19.61
CA SER A 1 16.32 23.72 -19.49
C SER A 1 16.34 23.34 -18.02
N HIS A 2 16.44 22.05 -17.68
CA HIS A 2 16.50 21.61 -16.29
C HIS A 2 17.78 22.09 -15.59
N ASP A 3 18.93 22.11 -16.28
CA ASP A 3 20.17 22.68 -15.74
C ASP A 3 19.98 24.16 -15.34
N SER A 4 19.36 24.98 -16.18
CA SER A 4 19.13 26.40 -15.87
C SER A 4 18.17 26.58 -14.70
N SER A 5 17.23 25.65 -14.51
CA SER A 5 16.39 25.64 -13.30
C SER A 5 17.19 25.37 -12.02
N LEU A 6 18.21 24.52 -12.10
CA LEU A 6 19.11 24.24 -10.96
C LEU A 6 20.07 25.41 -10.70
N GLU A 7 20.55 26.08 -11.74
CA GLU A 7 21.33 27.31 -11.63
C GLU A 7 20.51 28.43 -10.99
N PHE A 8 19.27 28.62 -11.46
CA PHE A 8 18.34 29.57 -10.85
C PHE A 8 18.13 29.28 -9.35
N LEU A 9 18.01 28.02 -8.94
CA LEU A 9 17.93 27.67 -7.51
C LEU A 9 19.21 28.05 -6.75
N ARG A 10 20.40 27.88 -7.35
CA ARG A 10 21.66 28.34 -6.73
C ARG A 10 21.69 29.85 -6.54
N ASP A 11 21.16 30.62 -7.48
CA ASP A 11 21.09 32.09 -7.37
C ASP A 11 20.25 32.53 -6.16
N PHE A 12 19.24 31.74 -5.80
CA PHE A 12 18.43 31.94 -4.59
C PHE A 12 19.03 31.29 -3.33
N SER A 13 20.32 30.91 -3.36
CA SER A 13 21.05 30.29 -2.26
C SER A 13 20.48 28.94 -1.79
N PHE A 14 19.71 28.24 -2.64
CA PHE A 14 19.34 26.86 -2.35
C PHE A 14 20.57 25.94 -2.50
N PRO A 15 20.72 24.93 -1.63
CA PRO A 15 21.78 23.94 -1.76
C PRO A 15 21.52 23.06 -2.99
N VAL A 16 22.41 23.16 -3.98
CA VAL A 16 22.39 22.34 -5.20
C VAL A 16 23.66 21.51 -5.26
N ASN A 17 23.54 20.23 -5.63
CA ASN A 17 24.68 19.34 -5.72
C ASN A 17 25.74 19.92 -6.71
N PRO A 18 27.03 20.02 -6.31
CA PRO A 18 28.08 20.53 -7.18
C PRO A 18 28.47 19.55 -8.30
N ASN A 19 28.13 18.27 -8.16
CA ASN A 19 28.54 17.18 -9.05
C ASN A 19 27.53 16.92 -10.17
N ILE A 20 26.97 17.98 -10.77
CA ILE A 20 25.98 17.88 -11.86
C ILE A 20 26.66 18.20 -13.18
N GLU A 21 26.42 17.38 -14.21
CA GLU A 21 27.02 17.55 -15.53
C GLU A 21 25.95 17.42 -16.62
N VAL A 22 25.97 18.32 -17.60
CA VAL A 22 25.15 18.23 -18.81
C VAL A 22 25.98 17.54 -19.88
N VAL A 23 25.44 16.46 -20.42
CA VAL A 23 26.10 15.64 -21.44
C VAL A 23 25.20 15.50 -22.67
N GLU A 24 25.81 15.32 -23.84
CA GLU A 24 25.13 15.36 -25.13
C GLU A 24 24.96 13.97 -25.77
N SER A 25 25.51 12.91 -25.15
CA SER A 25 25.45 11.55 -25.69
C SER A 25 25.30 10.49 -24.61
N LEU A 26 24.74 9.33 -24.97
CA LEU A 26 24.66 8.17 -24.08
C LEU A 26 26.03 7.66 -23.64
N ALA A 27 27.07 7.79 -24.48
CA ALA A 27 28.42 7.41 -24.12
C ALA A 27 28.94 8.23 -22.93
N GLN A 28 28.73 9.54 -22.94
CA GLN A 28 29.09 10.43 -21.84
C GLN A 28 28.25 10.17 -20.58
N VAL A 29 26.97 9.82 -20.73
CA VAL A 29 26.13 9.38 -19.60
C VAL A 29 26.74 8.15 -18.91
N ILE A 30 27.18 7.16 -19.70
CA ILE A 30 27.80 5.93 -19.18
C ILE A 30 29.13 6.26 -18.48
N GLU A 31 29.97 7.10 -19.08
CA GLU A 31 31.24 7.55 -18.48
C GLU A 31 31.03 8.25 -17.14
N PHE A 32 30.05 9.16 -17.08
CA PHE A 32 29.67 9.85 -15.85
C PHE A 32 29.20 8.87 -14.76
N CYS A 33 28.39 7.87 -15.13
CA CYS A 33 27.96 6.82 -14.20
C CYS A 33 29.13 5.97 -13.71
N GLN A 34 30.06 5.58 -14.58
CA GLN A 34 31.24 4.78 -14.21
C GLN A 34 32.20 5.55 -13.30
N LYS A 35 32.43 6.83 -13.59
CA LYS A 35 33.22 7.74 -12.74
C LYS A 35 32.66 7.75 -11.31
N TRP A 36 31.38 8.06 -11.16
CA TRP A 36 30.77 8.13 -9.84
C TRP A 36 30.58 6.78 -9.17
N GLN A 37 30.47 5.68 -9.91
CA GLN A 37 30.49 4.34 -9.34
C GLN A 37 31.83 4.04 -8.66
N LYS A 38 32.95 4.42 -9.31
CA LYS A 38 34.30 4.22 -8.78
C LYS A 38 34.60 5.17 -7.62
N ASP A 39 34.21 6.43 -7.77
CA ASP A 39 34.62 7.51 -6.87
C ASP A 39 33.56 7.82 -5.79
N ARG A 40 32.48 7.02 -5.67
CA ARG A 40 31.38 7.26 -4.70
C ARG A 40 31.85 7.47 -3.26
N HIS A 41 32.95 6.83 -2.86
CA HIS A 41 33.51 6.90 -1.51
C HIS A 41 34.30 8.20 -1.23
N LEU A 42 34.59 9.00 -2.27
CA LEU A 42 35.26 10.29 -2.13
C LEU A 42 34.28 11.42 -1.77
N LEU A 43 32.98 11.18 -1.91
CA LEU A 43 31.95 12.14 -1.56
C LEU A 43 31.78 12.22 -0.04
N PRO A 44 31.46 13.41 0.51
CA PRO A 44 31.16 13.56 1.94
C PRO A 44 29.77 13.01 2.33
N TYR A 45 29.10 12.31 1.40
CA TYR A 45 27.78 11.72 1.55
C TYR A 45 27.71 10.44 0.71
N GLU A 46 26.79 9.55 1.08
CA GLU A 46 26.57 8.32 0.33
C GLU A 46 25.70 8.55 -0.90
N ILE A 47 25.99 7.80 -1.96
CA ILE A 47 25.17 7.75 -3.17
C ILE A 47 24.96 6.29 -3.58
N ASP A 48 23.76 6.01 -4.07
CA ASP A 48 23.30 4.70 -4.51
C ASP A 48 23.24 4.58 -6.05
N GLY A 49 23.56 5.67 -6.75
CA GLY A 49 23.53 5.74 -8.21
C GLY A 49 23.55 7.16 -8.75
N VAL A 50 23.20 7.29 -10.02
CA VAL A 50 23.07 8.57 -10.74
C VAL A 50 21.66 8.70 -11.30
N ALA A 51 21.01 9.86 -11.09
CA ALA A 51 19.76 10.19 -11.75
C ALA A 51 20.02 10.83 -13.13
N ILE A 52 19.62 10.15 -14.19
CA ILE A 52 19.71 10.63 -15.58
C ILE A 52 18.38 11.25 -15.95
N LYS A 53 18.38 12.48 -16.48
CA LYS A 53 17.16 13.21 -16.82
C LYS A 53 17.30 13.91 -18.17
N VAL A 54 16.25 13.87 -18.99
CA VAL A 54 16.16 14.68 -20.20
C VAL A 54 16.24 16.16 -19.82
N ASN A 55 17.15 16.92 -20.41
CA ASN A 55 17.41 18.30 -19.98
C ASN A 55 16.37 19.31 -20.49
N ASP A 56 15.79 19.06 -21.67
CA ASP A 56 14.74 19.90 -22.24
C ASP A 56 13.41 19.68 -21.49
N LEU A 57 12.77 20.77 -21.05
CA LEU A 57 11.54 20.69 -20.24
C LEU A 57 10.30 20.37 -21.09
N GLN A 58 10.25 20.81 -22.35
CA GLN A 58 9.13 20.56 -23.26
C GLN A 58 9.09 19.08 -23.68
N GLN A 59 10.26 18.46 -23.83
CA GLN A 59 10.36 17.01 -24.03
C GLN A 59 9.82 16.22 -22.84
N ARG A 60 9.99 16.69 -21.60
CA ARG A 60 9.44 16.03 -20.41
C ARG A 60 7.92 16.01 -20.40
N GLU A 61 7.28 17.13 -20.76
CA GLU A 61 5.82 17.23 -20.88
C GLU A 61 5.28 16.25 -21.92
N THR A 62 5.96 16.15 -23.06
CA THR A 62 5.60 15.21 -24.13
C THR A 62 5.75 13.74 -23.70
N LEU A 63 6.82 13.43 -22.94
CA LEU A 63 7.09 12.07 -22.47
C LEU A 63 6.13 11.61 -21.37
N GLY A 64 5.72 12.52 -20.47
CA GLY A 64 4.74 12.25 -19.42
C GLY A 64 5.21 11.27 -18.33
N PHE A 65 4.24 10.61 -17.70
CA PHE A 65 4.43 9.75 -16.53
C PHE A 65 3.72 8.40 -16.73
N THR A 66 4.26 7.36 -16.08
CA THR A 66 3.55 6.12 -15.79
C THR A 66 2.77 6.27 -14.48
N ALA A 67 2.06 5.22 -14.05
CA ALA A 67 1.37 5.22 -12.74
C ALA A 67 2.30 5.50 -11.54
N ARG A 68 3.61 5.30 -11.66
CA ARG A 68 4.57 5.42 -10.53
C ARG A 68 5.81 6.27 -10.79
N ALA A 69 6.18 6.53 -12.05
CA ALA A 69 7.46 7.18 -12.37
C ALA A 69 7.42 7.99 -13.67
N PRO A 70 8.23 9.06 -13.80
CA PRO A 70 8.38 9.82 -15.05
C PRO A 70 9.01 8.97 -16.16
N ARG A 71 8.63 9.23 -17.42
CA ARG A 71 9.22 8.55 -18.60
C ARG A 71 10.52 9.21 -19.10
N TRP A 72 10.83 10.40 -18.59
CA TRP A 72 11.95 11.24 -19.00
C TRP A 72 13.14 11.21 -18.03
N ALA A 73 13.09 10.36 -17.00
CA ALA A 73 14.17 10.19 -16.05
C ALA A 73 14.32 8.73 -15.62
N ILE A 74 15.56 8.33 -15.32
CA ILE A 74 15.88 7.01 -14.80
C ILE A 74 17.00 7.10 -13.76
N ALA A 75 16.94 6.26 -12.73
CA ALA A 75 18.04 6.09 -11.77
C ALA A 75 18.94 4.93 -12.22
N PHE A 76 20.19 5.24 -12.56
CA PHE A 76 21.23 4.25 -12.79
C PHE A 76 21.83 3.85 -11.45
N LYS A 77 21.40 2.70 -10.90
CA LYS A 77 21.84 2.20 -9.60
C LYS A 77 23.20 1.53 -9.68
N PHE A 78 24.07 1.81 -8.71
CA PHE A 78 25.36 1.14 -8.61
C PHE A 78 25.20 -0.28 -8.03
N PRO A 79 26.18 -1.18 -8.28
CA PRO A 79 26.24 -2.43 -7.56
C PRO A 79 26.28 -2.17 -6.04
N PRO A 80 25.45 -2.87 -5.26
CA PRO A 80 25.41 -2.70 -3.82
C PRO A 80 26.75 -3.05 -3.19
N GLU A 81 27.09 -2.39 -2.08
CA GLU A 81 28.27 -2.73 -1.32
C GLU A 81 28.16 -4.11 -0.70
N GLU A 82 29.19 -4.93 -0.91
CA GLU A 82 29.36 -6.22 -0.27
C GLU A 82 30.37 -6.10 0.88
N ARG A 83 30.07 -6.74 2.00
CA ARG A 83 30.97 -6.90 3.15
C ARG A 83 30.89 -8.32 3.66
N THR A 84 31.99 -8.81 4.22
CA THR A 84 32.04 -10.13 4.85
C THR A 84 31.87 -9.99 6.35
N THR A 85 31.10 -10.88 6.97
CA THR A 85 30.93 -10.95 8.43
C THR A 85 30.67 -12.39 8.88
N LEU A 86 30.73 -12.64 10.18
CA LEU A 86 30.43 -13.95 10.76
C LEU A 86 28.91 -14.18 10.81
N LEU A 87 28.45 -15.31 10.30
CA LEU A 87 27.10 -15.82 10.49
C LEU A 87 27.03 -16.53 11.84
N LYS A 88 26.43 -15.89 12.85
CA LYS A 88 26.31 -16.45 14.20
C LYS A 88 25.29 -17.57 14.28
N ASP A 89 24.13 -17.35 13.66
CA ASP A 89 22.99 -18.26 13.73
C ASP A 89 22.05 -18.03 12.54
N ILE A 90 21.17 -18.99 12.26
CA ILE A 90 20.04 -18.83 11.32
C ILE A 90 18.76 -19.10 12.10
N GLN A 91 17.97 -18.05 12.27
CA GLN A 91 16.69 -18.11 12.98
C GLN A 91 15.52 -17.95 12.01
N ILE A 92 14.32 -18.28 12.49
CA ILE A 92 13.09 -18.18 11.72
C ILE A 92 12.13 -17.18 12.35
N SER A 93 11.49 -16.36 11.52
CA SER A 93 10.38 -15.49 11.92
C SER A 93 9.07 -16.00 11.35
N VAL A 94 7.99 -15.91 12.12
CA VAL A 94 6.65 -16.34 11.71
C VAL A 94 5.83 -15.08 11.45
N GLY A 95 5.41 -14.87 10.21
CA GLY A 95 4.59 -13.73 9.84
C GLY A 95 3.10 -13.93 10.14
N ARG A 96 2.32 -12.86 9.98
CA ARG A 96 0.86 -12.80 10.24
C ARG A 96 -0.01 -13.86 9.54
N THR A 97 0.44 -14.41 8.41
CA THR A 97 -0.28 -15.46 7.66
C THR A 97 0.31 -16.86 7.89
N GLY A 98 1.16 -17.01 8.91
CA GLY A 98 1.88 -18.24 9.19
C GLY A 98 3.14 -18.43 8.37
N ARG A 99 3.41 -17.60 7.35
CA ARG A 99 4.64 -17.68 6.52
C ARG A 99 5.87 -17.62 7.41
N VAL A 100 6.71 -18.67 7.35
CA VAL A 100 7.95 -18.75 8.11
C VAL A 100 9.13 -18.36 7.23
N THR A 101 9.90 -17.36 7.66
CA THR A 101 11.00 -16.77 6.89
C THR A 101 12.32 -16.94 7.66
N PRO A 102 13.33 -17.62 7.09
CA PRO A 102 14.65 -17.68 7.71
C PRO A 102 15.40 -16.36 7.54
N PHE A 103 16.15 -15.99 8.56
CA PHE A 103 17.04 -14.83 8.55
C PHE A 103 18.36 -15.17 9.25
N ALA A 104 19.43 -14.59 8.73
CA ALA A 104 20.76 -14.69 9.30
C ALA A 104 20.90 -13.75 10.49
N VAL A 105 21.46 -14.26 11.58
CA VAL A 105 21.96 -13.47 12.72
C VAL A 105 23.45 -13.31 12.52
N LEU A 106 23.92 -12.07 12.42
CA LEU A 106 25.27 -11.73 11.99
C LEU A 106 26.07 -11.07 13.12
N GLU A 107 27.39 -11.19 13.07
CA GLU A 107 28.26 -10.21 13.72
C GLU A 107 28.05 -8.85 13.06
N SER A 108 27.85 -7.82 13.88
CA SER A 108 27.42 -6.50 13.40
C SER A 108 28.45 -5.93 12.42
N VAL A 109 28.01 -5.62 11.19
CA VAL A 109 28.88 -5.11 10.13
C VAL A 109 28.28 -3.87 9.48
N PHE A 110 29.10 -2.87 9.19
CA PHE A 110 28.66 -1.64 8.52
C PHE A 110 28.59 -1.85 7.00
N VAL A 111 27.40 -1.73 6.42
CA VAL A 111 27.14 -1.95 4.98
C VAL A 111 26.26 -0.82 4.46
N GLY A 112 26.77 0.01 3.54
CA GLY A 112 26.02 1.11 2.90
C GLY A 112 25.25 1.96 3.91
N GLY A 113 25.95 2.68 4.79
CA GLY A 113 25.34 3.68 5.68
C GLY A 113 24.79 3.19 7.01
N SER A 114 24.69 1.89 7.26
CA SER A 114 24.19 1.40 8.55
C SER A 114 24.82 0.09 8.99
N ASN A 115 24.78 -0.16 10.30
CA ASN A 115 25.11 -1.46 10.86
C ASN A 115 24.02 -2.48 10.51
N VAL A 116 24.44 -3.66 10.08
CA VAL A 116 23.61 -4.81 9.76
C VAL A 116 23.98 -5.92 10.73
N ALA A 117 23.01 -6.32 11.55
CA ALA A 117 23.12 -7.48 12.45
C ALA A 117 22.17 -8.62 12.04
N MET A 118 21.24 -8.37 11.13
CA MET A 118 20.29 -9.34 10.61
C MET A 118 20.12 -9.16 9.10
N ALA A 119 20.02 -10.26 8.37
CA ALA A 119 19.82 -10.24 6.92
C ALA A 119 18.86 -11.34 6.48
N THR A 120 18.03 -11.08 5.46
CA THR A 120 17.09 -12.08 4.95
C THR A 120 17.82 -13.24 4.28
N LEU A 121 17.30 -14.45 4.47
CA LEU A 121 17.66 -15.64 3.69
C LEU A 121 16.53 -16.10 2.78
N HIS A 122 15.45 -15.31 2.69
CA HIS A 122 14.26 -15.49 1.85
C HIS A 122 13.40 -16.72 2.19
N ASN A 123 13.91 -17.93 2.01
CA ASN A 123 13.19 -19.19 2.27
C ASN A 123 14.16 -20.38 2.41
N GLU A 124 13.65 -21.56 2.77
CA GLU A 124 14.44 -22.78 2.95
C GLU A 124 15.29 -23.13 1.72
N ASP A 125 14.71 -23.04 0.53
CA ASP A 125 15.37 -23.43 -0.71
C ASP A 125 16.54 -22.50 -1.03
N GLN A 126 16.41 -21.21 -0.70
CA GLN A 126 17.49 -20.23 -0.82
C GLN A 126 18.62 -20.46 0.20
N VAL A 127 18.30 -20.86 1.43
CA VAL A 127 19.33 -21.25 2.42
C VAL A 127 20.12 -22.45 1.90
N ARG A 128 19.40 -23.47 1.41
CA ARG A 128 19.98 -24.70 0.87
C ARG A 128 20.83 -24.45 -0.38
N LEU A 129 20.33 -23.63 -1.31
CA LEU A 129 21.03 -23.27 -2.54
C LEU A 129 22.32 -22.50 -2.26
N LYS A 130 22.31 -21.60 -1.27
CA LYS A 130 23.50 -20.84 -0.86
C LYS A 130 24.46 -21.65 0.00
N ASP A 131 24.01 -22.77 0.57
CA ASP A 131 24.77 -23.62 1.51
C ASP A 131 25.41 -22.80 2.64
N VAL A 132 24.69 -21.83 3.21
CA VAL A 132 25.18 -21.05 4.36
C VAL A 132 24.93 -21.79 5.67
N ARG A 133 25.93 -21.81 6.55
CA ARG A 133 25.90 -22.58 7.80
C ARG A 133 26.26 -21.67 8.98
N PRO A 134 25.58 -21.76 10.14
CA PRO A 134 26.03 -21.09 11.35
C PRO A 134 27.52 -21.36 11.60
N GLY A 135 28.30 -20.30 11.82
CA GLY A 135 29.77 -20.32 11.90
C GLY A 135 30.50 -19.90 10.61
N ASP A 136 29.82 -19.81 9.46
CA ASP A 136 30.43 -19.34 8.22
C ASP A 136 30.83 -17.86 8.28
N THR A 137 31.90 -17.50 7.57
CA THR A 137 32.04 -16.12 7.09
C THR A 137 31.17 -15.96 5.85
N VAL A 138 30.25 -14.99 5.85
CA VAL A 138 29.29 -14.76 4.76
C VAL A 138 29.43 -13.37 4.17
N THR A 139 29.18 -13.26 2.87
CA THR A 139 29.06 -11.99 2.16
C THR A 139 27.64 -11.46 2.31
N VAL A 140 27.52 -10.21 2.74
CA VAL A 140 26.26 -9.50 3.00
C VAL A 140 26.22 -8.22 2.18
N ARG A 141 25.04 -7.88 1.66
CA ARG A 141 24.79 -6.64 0.93
C ARG A 141 23.39 -6.11 1.21
N LYS A 142 23.09 -4.89 0.76
CA LYS A 142 21.74 -4.34 0.77
C LYS A 142 21.11 -4.41 -0.62
N ALA A 143 20.10 -5.26 -0.80
CA ALA A 143 19.31 -5.31 -2.02
C ALA A 143 18.48 -4.01 -2.15
N GLY A 144 18.58 -3.38 -3.32
CA GLY A 144 17.95 -2.07 -3.57
C GLY A 144 18.40 -0.98 -2.60
N ASP A 145 19.61 -1.12 -2.04
CA ASP A 145 20.24 -0.22 -1.05
C ASP A 145 19.55 -0.12 0.31
N VAL A 146 18.52 -0.95 0.55
CA VAL A 146 17.71 -0.89 1.79
C VAL A 146 17.72 -2.21 2.55
N ILE A 147 17.46 -3.34 1.88
CA ILE A 147 17.16 -4.61 2.56
C ILE A 147 18.42 -5.47 2.65
N PRO A 148 18.98 -5.74 3.85
CA PRO A 148 20.15 -6.59 3.97
C PRO A 148 19.82 -8.04 3.61
N GLU A 149 20.65 -8.64 2.76
CA GLU A 149 20.58 -10.05 2.37
C GLU A 149 21.96 -10.71 2.41
N VAL A 150 21.99 -12.00 2.73
CA VAL A 150 23.19 -12.82 2.58
C VAL A 150 23.31 -13.28 1.14
N VAL A 151 24.45 -12.99 0.50
CA VAL A 151 24.76 -13.43 -0.88
C VAL A 151 25.16 -14.91 -0.88
N GLY A 152 26.07 -15.29 0.02
CA GLY A 152 26.57 -16.65 0.16
C GLY A 152 27.79 -16.72 1.10
N PRO A 153 28.32 -17.92 1.32
CA PRO A 153 29.49 -18.14 2.17
C PRO A 153 30.79 -17.80 1.45
N VAL A 154 31.77 -17.31 2.20
CA VAL A 154 33.15 -17.18 1.75
C VAL A 154 33.83 -18.54 1.97
N LEU A 155 33.67 -19.45 0.99
CA LEU A 155 34.11 -20.85 1.13
C LEU A 155 35.58 -21.02 1.51
N ALA A 156 36.46 -20.11 1.07
CA ALA A 156 37.87 -20.13 1.44
C ALA A 156 38.15 -19.90 2.94
N LEU A 157 37.18 -19.36 3.68
CA LEU A 157 37.25 -19.09 5.12
C LEU A 157 36.34 -20.00 5.94
N ARG A 158 35.72 -21.01 5.32
CA ARG A 158 34.80 -21.93 6.01
C ARG A 158 35.60 -22.81 7.00
N PRO A 159 35.25 -22.82 8.29
CA PRO A 159 35.77 -23.80 9.25
C PRO A 159 35.37 -25.23 8.86
N ASP A 160 36.25 -26.19 9.12
CA ASP A 160 35.95 -27.60 8.93
C ASP A 160 34.87 -28.08 9.92
N GLY A 161 33.99 -28.96 9.46
CA GLY A 161 32.98 -29.63 10.31
C GLY A 161 31.71 -28.81 10.60
N LEU A 162 31.45 -27.71 9.89
CA LEU A 162 30.15 -27.02 10.01
C LEU A 162 29.02 -27.86 9.40
N GLU A 163 28.00 -28.14 10.20
CA GLU A 163 26.81 -28.88 9.77
C GLU A 163 25.88 -28.00 8.91
N PRO A 164 25.26 -28.56 7.85
CA PRO A 164 24.23 -27.86 7.09
C PRO A 164 23.06 -27.44 7.99
N TRP A 165 22.55 -26.23 7.78
CA TRP A 165 21.36 -25.79 8.51
C TRP A 165 20.12 -26.53 8.01
N VAL A 166 19.32 -27.03 8.97
CA VAL A 166 18.06 -27.72 8.72
C VAL A 166 16.92 -26.81 9.13
N PHE A 167 15.91 -26.69 8.27
CA PHE A 167 14.72 -25.91 8.59
C PHE A 167 13.98 -26.55 9.77
N PRO A 168 13.64 -25.79 10.83
CA PRO A 168 12.92 -26.34 11.97
C PRO A 168 11.58 -26.96 11.55
N SER A 169 11.23 -28.12 12.10
CA SER A 169 9.92 -28.75 11.86
C SER A 169 8.79 -28.18 12.71
N VAL A 170 9.13 -27.36 13.72
CA VAL A 170 8.19 -26.77 14.67
C VAL A 170 8.35 -25.27 14.78
N CYS A 171 7.22 -24.59 14.99
CA CYS A 171 7.13 -23.15 15.16
C CYS A 171 7.92 -22.71 16.41
N PRO A 172 8.62 -21.56 16.40
CA PRO A 172 9.34 -21.08 17.57
C PRO A 172 8.41 -20.65 18.71
N CYS A 173 7.12 -20.39 18.43
CA CYS A 173 6.14 -19.94 19.41
C CYS A 173 5.94 -20.95 20.58
N PRO A 174 5.35 -20.52 21.70
CA PRO A 174 5.17 -21.37 22.88
C PRO A 174 4.42 -22.69 22.63
N ILE A 175 3.47 -22.71 21.68
CA ILE A 175 2.67 -23.91 21.38
C ILE A 175 3.38 -24.92 20.47
N LYS A 176 4.53 -24.57 19.87
CA LYS A 176 5.35 -25.46 19.02
C LYS A 176 4.59 -26.18 17.90
N GLY A 177 3.62 -25.49 17.28
CA GLY A 177 2.85 -26.00 16.14
C GLY A 177 3.70 -26.52 14.99
N GLU A 178 3.17 -27.47 14.22
CA GLU A 178 3.88 -28.07 13.08
C GLU A 178 4.12 -27.03 11.98
N LEU A 179 5.34 -27.05 11.42
CA LEU A 179 5.68 -26.29 10.22
C LEU A 179 5.62 -27.22 9.01
N LEU A 180 4.73 -26.89 8.08
CA LEU A 180 4.56 -27.63 6.84
C LEU A 180 4.71 -26.71 5.63
N ARG A 181 5.09 -27.30 4.49
CA ARG A 181 5.10 -26.62 3.19
C ARG A 181 3.81 -26.99 2.45
N PRO A 182 2.82 -26.08 2.32
CA PRO A 182 1.64 -26.37 1.53
C PRO A 182 1.99 -26.71 0.08
N GLU A 183 1.19 -27.56 -0.56
CA GLU A 183 1.40 -27.92 -1.96
C GLU A 183 1.41 -26.68 -2.86
N GLY A 184 2.42 -26.58 -3.73
CA GLY A 184 2.60 -25.43 -4.64
C GLY A 184 3.16 -24.16 -4.00
N GLU A 185 3.41 -24.11 -2.69
CA GLU A 185 4.04 -22.96 -2.02
C GLU A 185 5.56 -23.17 -1.80
N VAL A 186 6.35 -22.10 -1.96
CA VAL A 186 7.81 -22.12 -1.70
C VAL A 186 8.12 -21.97 -0.20
N ASN A 187 7.22 -21.36 0.57
CA ASN A 187 7.46 -21.02 1.96
C ASN A 187 6.85 -22.06 2.91
N MET A 188 7.58 -22.37 3.97
CA MET A 188 7.05 -23.09 5.13
C MET A 188 6.01 -22.23 5.84
N ARG A 189 5.03 -22.87 6.47
CA ARG A 189 3.98 -22.20 7.23
C ARG A 189 3.69 -22.87 8.56
N CYS A 190 3.42 -22.05 9.56
CA CYS A 190 2.68 -22.44 10.75
C CYS A 190 1.19 -22.44 10.40
N VAL A 191 0.52 -23.59 10.54
CA VAL A 191 -0.92 -23.75 10.24
C VAL A 191 -1.81 -23.66 11.48
N GLU A 192 -1.22 -23.58 12.67
CA GLU A 192 -1.95 -23.41 13.91
C GLU A 192 -2.74 -22.10 13.93
N THR A 193 -4.05 -22.19 14.12
CA THR A 193 -4.95 -21.04 14.17
C THR A 193 -4.65 -20.12 15.34
N ASP A 194 -4.28 -20.71 16.47
CA ASP A 194 -4.04 -20.04 17.75
C ASP A 194 -2.56 -19.70 17.97
N CYS A 195 -1.75 -19.72 16.91
CA CYS A 195 -0.33 -19.41 16.99
C CYS A 195 -0.10 -17.99 17.56
N PRO A 196 0.54 -17.85 18.75
CA PRO A 196 0.82 -16.56 19.36
C PRO A 196 1.58 -15.61 18.44
N SER A 197 2.60 -16.10 17.75
CA SER A 197 3.37 -15.29 16.80
C SER A 197 2.54 -14.76 15.64
N GLN A 198 1.53 -15.51 15.17
CA GLN A 198 0.63 -15.03 14.11
C GLN A 198 -0.31 -13.97 14.66
N ARG A 199 -0.89 -14.19 15.85
CA ARG A 199 -1.71 -13.18 16.56
C ARG A 199 -0.96 -11.87 16.69
N ASP A 200 0.23 -11.89 17.27
CA ASP A 200 0.99 -10.67 17.57
C ASP A 200 1.33 -9.93 16.27
N GLN A 201 1.72 -10.66 15.22
CA GLN A 201 1.99 -10.09 13.90
C GLN A 201 0.73 -9.53 13.21
N ARG A 202 -0.46 -10.11 13.45
CA ARG A 202 -1.73 -9.54 12.98
C ARG A 202 -2.00 -8.20 13.67
N ILE A 203 -1.79 -8.11 14.98
CA ILE A 203 -1.98 -6.87 15.77
C ILE A 203 -0.97 -5.80 15.33
N ILE A 204 0.32 -6.15 15.21
CA ILE A 204 1.38 -5.25 14.73
C ILE A 204 1.03 -4.71 13.34
N TYR A 205 0.61 -5.60 12.44
CA TYR A 205 0.24 -5.20 11.08
C TYR A 205 -0.99 -4.29 11.06
N PHE A 206 -2.01 -4.60 11.88
CA PHE A 206 -3.20 -3.78 12.02
C PHE A 206 -2.86 -2.37 12.49
N ALA A 207 -1.96 -2.24 13.47
CA ALA A 207 -1.49 -0.96 14.00
C ALA A 207 -0.54 -0.19 13.06
N SER A 208 0.05 -0.86 12.07
CA SER A 208 1.08 -0.28 11.20
C SER A 208 0.57 0.94 10.42
N ARG A 209 1.52 1.76 9.92
CA ARG A 209 1.22 2.94 9.09
C ARG A 209 0.35 2.63 7.86
N GLY A 210 0.53 1.44 7.28
CA GLY A 210 -0.25 0.94 6.15
C GLY A 210 -1.62 0.35 6.53
N GLY A 211 -1.83 0.05 7.81
CA GLY A 211 -3.12 -0.32 8.39
C GLY A 211 -3.77 0.89 9.05
N MET A 212 -4.14 0.74 10.32
CA MET A 212 -4.86 1.73 11.12
C MET A 212 -3.98 2.87 11.68
N ASP A 213 -2.66 2.81 11.47
CA ASP A 213 -1.74 3.93 11.72
C ASP A 213 -1.76 4.42 13.19
N ILE A 214 -1.55 3.48 14.11
CA ILE A 214 -1.62 3.69 15.56
C ILE A 214 -0.21 3.94 16.10
N GLU A 215 0.13 5.21 16.29
CA GLU A 215 1.41 5.59 16.87
C GLU A 215 1.55 5.07 18.32
N GLY A 216 2.72 4.53 18.66
CA GLY A 216 3.02 3.97 19.99
C GLY A 216 2.66 2.49 20.15
N LEU A 217 1.91 1.89 19.22
CA LEU A 217 1.58 0.46 19.23
C LEU A 217 2.57 -0.35 18.37
N GLY A 218 3.85 -0.31 18.73
CA GLY A 218 4.93 -1.05 18.06
C GLY A 218 5.07 -2.50 18.55
N GLU A 219 6.00 -3.25 17.94
CA GLU A 219 6.19 -4.70 18.23
C GLU A 219 6.36 -5.00 19.72
N ARG A 220 7.24 -4.25 20.40
CA ARG A 220 7.49 -4.44 21.84
C ARG A 220 6.24 -4.22 22.69
N THR A 221 5.45 -3.20 22.37
CA THR A 221 4.19 -2.90 23.07
C THR A 221 3.18 -4.02 22.84
N VAL A 222 3.06 -4.54 21.62
CA VAL A 222 2.16 -5.65 21.30
C VAL A 222 2.57 -6.92 22.04
N TYR A 223 3.86 -7.25 22.10
CA TYR A 223 4.33 -8.40 22.86
C TYR A 223 3.99 -8.27 24.34
N GLN A 224 4.23 -7.11 24.97
CA GLN A 224 3.87 -6.87 26.38
C GLN A 224 2.36 -7.00 26.63
N LEU A 225 1.53 -6.38 25.78
CA LEU A 225 0.07 -6.49 25.87
C LEU A 225 -0.39 -7.93 25.76
N SER A 226 0.22 -8.66 24.83
CA SER A 226 -0.14 -10.03 24.58
C SER A 226 0.33 -10.99 25.69
N ASP A 227 1.52 -10.79 26.23
CA ASP A 227 2.09 -11.58 27.33
C ASP A 227 1.29 -11.36 28.62
N ALA A 228 0.76 -10.14 28.82
CA ALA A 228 -0.16 -9.80 29.88
C ALA A 228 -1.61 -10.29 29.63
N ALA A 229 -1.87 -10.98 28.52
CA ALA A 229 -3.19 -11.44 28.07
C ALA A 229 -4.25 -10.31 27.98
N LEU A 230 -3.81 -9.08 27.71
CA LEU A 230 -4.70 -7.92 27.51
C LEU A 230 -5.27 -7.87 26.10
N VAL A 231 -4.65 -8.55 25.13
CA VAL A 231 -5.10 -8.62 23.74
C VAL A 231 -5.00 -10.05 23.18
N GLY A 232 -6.07 -10.51 22.55
CA GLY A 232 -6.17 -11.79 21.84
C GLY A 232 -6.33 -11.64 20.33
N ASP A 233 -6.84 -10.51 19.88
CA ASP A 233 -6.95 -10.12 18.47
C ASP A 233 -6.85 -8.59 18.30
N PRO A 234 -6.76 -8.07 17.06
CA PRO A 234 -6.62 -6.63 16.85
C PRO A 234 -7.79 -5.79 17.36
N GLY A 235 -8.99 -6.36 17.53
CA GLY A 235 -10.17 -5.64 18.02
C GLY A 235 -10.11 -5.34 19.51
N ASP A 236 -9.39 -6.16 20.28
CA ASP A 236 -9.26 -5.99 21.74
C ASP A 236 -8.53 -4.68 22.10
N ILE A 237 -7.71 -4.13 21.20
CA ILE A 237 -6.97 -2.89 21.45
C ILE A 237 -7.90 -1.72 21.78
N TYR A 238 -9.12 -1.71 21.24
CA TYR A 238 -10.09 -0.64 21.44
C TYR A 238 -10.74 -0.65 22.83
N SER A 239 -10.50 -1.71 23.61
CA SER A 239 -10.95 -1.83 25.00
C SER A 239 -9.86 -1.51 26.03
N LEU A 240 -8.63 -1.22 25.58
CA LEU A 240 -7.50 -0.94 26.46
C LEU A 240 -7.70 0.34 27.26
N THR A 241 -7.44 0.27 28.56
CA THR A 241 -7.49 1.42 29.46
C THR A 241 -6.09 1.90 29.85
N VAL A 242 -6.01 3.15 30.32
CA VAL A 242 -4.75 3.72 30.82
C VAL A 242 -4.21 2.89 31.99
N GLU A 243 -5.08 2.41 32.87
CA GLU A 243 -4.72 1.62 34.04
C GLU A 243 -4.07 0.28 33.66
N GLN A 244 -4.60 -0.38 32.63
CA GLN A 244 -4.01 -1.61 32.10
C GLN A 244 -2.62 -1.35 31.50
N LEU A 245 -2.46 -0.28 30.74
CA LEU A 245 -1.18 0.09 30.14
C LEU A 245 -0.11 0.43 31.18
N LEU A 246 -0.50 1.03 32.31
CA LEU A 246 0.42 1.33 33.42
C LEU A 246 0.98 0.08 34.12
N THR A 247 0.39 -1.10 33.89
CA THR A 247 0.95 -2.36 34.38
C THR A 247 2.14 -2.87 33.56
N LEU A 248 2.39 -2.27 32.39
CA LEU A 248 3.42 -2.70 31.45
C LEU A 248 4.73 -1.94 31.64
N ASP A 249 5.84 -2.66 31.45
CA ASP A 249 7.19 -2.08 31.58
C ASP A 249 7.45 -0.97 30.57
N GLY A 250 7.81 0.22 31.07
CA GLY A 250 8.16 1.38 30.25
C GLY A 250 7.00 2.34 29.98
N PHE A 251 5.79 2.04 30.46
CA PHE A 251 4.66 2.96 30.41
C PHE A 251 4.66 3.90 31.62
N ALA A 252 4.63 5.20 31.32
CA ALA A 252 4.26 6.25 32.26
C ALA A 252 2.89 6.82 31.87
N GLN A 253 2.23 7.53 32.79
CA GLN A 253 0.90 8.13 32.60
C GLN A 253 0.71 8.76 31.22
N LYS A 254 1.60 9.68 30.84
CA LYS A 254 1.54 10.38 29.54
C LYS A 254 1.67 9.45 28.33
N GLY A 255 2.46 8.38 28.44
CA GLY A 255 2.63 7.40 27.36
C GLY A 255 1.38 6.55 27.18
N ALA A 256 0.76 6.13 28.28
CA ALA A 256 -0.48 5.37 28.27
C ALA A 256 -1.64 6.20 27.71
N GLU A 257 -1.81 7.45 28.18
CA GLU A 257 -2.82 8.38 27.65
C GLU A 257 -2.64 8.63 26.14
N LYS A 258 -1.40 8.86 25.69
CA LYS A 258 -1.11 9.04 24.26
C LYS A 258 -1.50 7.83 23.42
N LEU A 259 -1.22 6.62 23.90
CA LEU A 259 -1.57 5.40 23.18
C LEU A 259 -3.08 5.22 23.09
N VAL A 260 -3.82 5.45 24.18
CA VAL A 260 -5.30 5.39 24.16
C VAL A 260 -5.88 6.42 23.20
N VAL A 261 -5.35 7.65 23.18
CA VAL A 261 -5.75 8.69 22.21
C VAL A 261 -5.44 8.27 20.78
N ALA A 262 -4.28 7.65 20.52
CA ALA A 262 -3.91 7.18 19.19
C ALA A 262 -4.83 6.03 18.71
N ILE A 263 -5.20 5.12 19.62
CA ILE A 263 -6.16 4.04 19.34
C ILE A 263 -7.54 4.61 19.02
N ASP A 264 -8.05 5.55 19.82
CA ASP A 264 -9.34 6.18 19.57
C ASP A 264 -9.36 6.97 18.25
N GLY A 265 -8.29 7.73 17.98
CA GLY A 265 -8.10 8.43 16.71
C GLY A 265 -7.92 7.53 15.49
N SER A 266 -7.78 6.21 15.67
CA SER A 266 -7.75 5.23 14.58
C SER A 266 -9.16 4.78 14.14
N LYS A 267 -10.20 5.04 14.94
CA LYS A 267 -11.57 4.60 14.63
C LYS A 267 -12.14 5.23 13.36
N THR A 268 -11.65 6.41 12.99
CA THR A 268 -12.09 7.19 11.81
C THR A 268 -11.20 7.01 10.59
N ARG A 269 -10.33 5.98 10.57
CA ARG A 269 -9.47 5.74 9.39
C ARG A 269 -10.34 5.35 8.19
N PRO A 270 -9.98 5.78 6.97
CA PRO A 270 -10.73 5.44 5.77
C PRO A 270 -10.87 3.92 5.57
N LEU A 271 -11.99 3.48 5.00
CA LEU A 271 -12.28 2.07 4.71
C LEU A 271 -11.13 1.32 3.99
N PRO A 272 -10.40 1.89 3.01
CA PRO A 272 -9.24 1.21 2.40
C PRO A 272 -8.15 0.81 3.41
N LYS A 273 -7.90 1.64 4.44
CA LYS A 273 -6.94 1.35 5.51
C LYS A 273 -7.45 0.22 6.40
N LEU A 274 -8.73 0.25 6.77
CA LEU A 274 -9.35 -0.82 7.55
C LEU A 274 -9.28 -2.16 6.80
N LEU A 275 -9.74 -2.20 5.54
CA LEU A 275 -9.68 -3.40 4.68
C LEU A 275 -8.27 -3.97 4.57
N THR A 276 -7.29 -3.08 4.37
CA THR A 276 -5.88 -3.49 4.35
C THR A 276 -5.47 -4.08 5.70
N ALA A 277 -5.81 -3.42 6.81
CA ALA A 277 -5.47 -3.80 8.18
C ALA A 277 -6.07 -5.15 8.61
N LEU A 278 -7.22 -5.57 8.07
CA LEU A 278 -7.81 -6.90 8.31
C LEU A 278 -6.84 -8.04 7.94
N GLY A 279 -5.90 -7.76 7.02
CA GLY A 279 -4.83 -8.68 6.66
C GLY A 279 -5.29 -9.94 5.95
N ILE A 280 -6.38 -9.83 5.19
CA ILE A 280 -6.94 -10.89 4.36
C ILE A 280 -5.91 -11.31 3.30
N LYS A 281 -5.74 -12.62 3.08
CA LYS A 281 -4.78 -13.14 2.09
C LYS A 281 -5.09 -12.54 0.72
N HIS A 282 -4.05 -12.15 -0.03
CA HIS A 282 -4.13 -11.52 -1.35
C HIS A 282 -4.74 -10.10 -1.40
N LEU A 283 -5.41 -9.64 -0.34
CA LEU A 283 -5.94 -8.27 -0.27
C LEU A 283 -4.81 -7.29 0.10
N GLY A 284 -4.43 -6.45 -0.86
CA GLY A 284 -3.46 -5.37 -0.68
C GLY A 284 -4.09 -3.98 -0.86
N PRO A 285 -3.33 -2.90 -0.63
CA PRO A 285 -3.85 -1.54 -0.63
C PRO A 285 -4.62 -1.14 -1.89
N GLY A 286 -4.15 -1.56 -3.08
CA GLY A 286 -4.83 -1.24 -4.34
C GLY A 286 -6.21 -1.89 -4.46
N ALA A 287 -6.33 -3.16 -4.09
CA ALA A 287 -7.61 -3.86 -4.08
C ALA A 287 -8.54 -3.33 -2.97
N SER A 288 -7.99 -2.97 -1.81
CA SER A 288 -8.75 -2.31 -0.73
C SER A 288 -9.34 -0.97 -1.18
N GLU A 289 -8.58 -0.15 -1.92
CA GLU A 289 -9.05 1.11 -2.49
C GLU A 289 -10.18 0.89 -3.50
N ALA A 290 -10.01 -0.07 -4.39
CA ALA A 290 -10.99 -0.41 -5.41
C ALA A 290 -12.31 -0.91 -4.79
N LEU A 291 -12.24 -1.79 -3.80
CA LEU A 291 -13.41 -2.28 -3.06
C LEU A 291 -14.12 -1.16 -2.31
N ALA A 292 -13.38 -0.30 -1.61
CA ALA A 292 -13.97 0.83 -0.91
C ALA A 292 -14.65 1.81 -1.88
N THR A 293 -14.07 2.02 -3.06
CA THR A 293 -14.64 2.88 -4.10
C THR A 293 -15.88 2.27 -4.76
N ALA A 294 -15.99 0.94 -4.82
CA ALA A 294 -17.09 0.23 -5.45
C ALA A 294 -18.27 -0.05 -4.50
N PHE A 295 -18.00 -0.32 -3.22
CA PHE A 295 -19.02 -0.70 -2.23
C PHE A 295 -19.27 0.34 -1.13
N GLY A 296 -18.31 1.21 -0.84
CA GLY A 296 -18.51 2.43 -0.03
C GLY A 296 -18.54 2.21 1.48
N ASN A 297 -18.98 1.03 1.92
CA ASN A 297 -18.95 0.59 3.31
C ASN A 297 -18.58 -0.91 3.40
N LEU A 298 -18.12 -1.34 4.59
CA LEU A 298 -17.69 -2.71 4.84
C LEU A 298 -18.86 -3.71 4.81
N ASP A 299 -20.04 -3.30 5.27
CA ASP A 299 -21.22 -4.18 5.34
C ASP A 299 -21.66 -4.63 3.94
N ASP A 300 -21.59 -3.73 2.95
CA ASP A 300 -21.86 -4.06 1.55
C ASP A 300 -20.82 -5.01 0.95
N ILE A 301 -19.54 -4.85 1.31
CA ILE A 301 -18.48 -5.79 0.90
C ILE A 301 -18.72 -7.18 1.51
N MET A 302 -19.12 -7.23 2.79
CA MET A 302 -19.38 -8.48 3.51
C MET A 302 -20.58 -9.25 2.94
N ASN A 303 -21.57 -8.54 2.39
CA ASN A 303 -22.79 -9.13 1.83
C ASN A 303 -22.69 -9.41 0.32
N ALA A 304 -21.63 -8.96 -0.35
CA ALA A 304 -21.40 -9.19 -1.77
C ALA A 304 -21.10 -10.67 -2.07
N ASN A 305 -21.57 -11.16 -3.22
CA ASN A 305 -21.21 -12.49 -3.71
C ASN A 305 -19.88 -12.46 -4.48
N GLU A 306 -19.40 -13.63 -4.90
CA GLU A 306 -18.10 -13.75 -5.59
C GLU A 306 -18.07 -13.00 -6.92
N ASP A 307 -19.15 -13.08 -7.69
CA ASP A 307 -19.26 -12.44 -9.01
C ASP A 307 -19.22 -10.91 -8.85
N ASP A 308 -19.98 -10.36 -7.90
CA ASP A 308 -20.00 -8.92 -7.60
C ASP A 308 -18.61 -8.41 -7.23
N LEU A 309 -17.91 -9.12 -6.33
CA LEU A 309 -16.54 -8.77 -5.92
C LEU A 309 -15.57 -8.85 -7.11
N ALA A 310 -15.71 -9.86 -7.96
CA ALA A 310 -14.85 -10.08 -9.12
C ALA A 310 -15.06 -9.06 -10.26
N THR A 311 -16.15 -8.30 -10.26
CA THR A 311 -16.35 -7.19 -11.22
C THR A 311 -15.48 -5.96 -10.91
N VAL A 312 -14.94 -5.85 -9.69
CA VAL A 312 -14.14 -4.71 -9.28
C VAL A 312 -12.74 -4.82 -9.90
N ASP A 313 -12.32 -3.78 -10.62
CA ASP A 313 -10.99 -3.75 -11.23
C ASP A 313 -9.89 -3.90 -10.17
N GLY A 314 -8.97 -4.83 -10.41
CA GLY A 314 -7.94 -5.22 -9.44
C GLY A 314 -8.37 -6.27 -8.40
N VAL A 315 -9.63 -6.71 -8.40
CA VAL A 315 -10.14 -7.80 -7.56
C VAL A 315 -10.46 -9.00 -8.45
N GLY A 316 -9.49 -9.90 -8.63
CA GLY A 316 -9.72 -11.17 -9.32
C GLY A 316 -10.40 -12.21 -8.42
N GLY A 317 -10.86 -13.32 -9.02
CA GLY A 317 -11.54 -14.41 -8.29
C GLY A 317 -10.77 -14.96 -7.08
N VAL A 318 -9.43 -14.99 -7.11
CA VAL A 318 -8.61 -15.40 -5.95
C VAL A 318 -8.79 -14.46 -4.75
N ILE A 319 -8.91 -13.16 -4.98
CA ILE A 319 -9.12 -12.15 -3.93
C ILE A 319 -10.57 -12.24 -3.44
N ALA A 320 -11.55 -12.35 -4.35
CA ALA A 320 -12.96 -12.52 -4.02
C ALA A 320 -13.21 -13.76 -3.14
N ALA A 321 -12.68 -14.91 -3.53
CA ALA A 321 -12.76 -16.15 -2.74
C ALA A 321 -12.07 -16.01 -1.37
N SER A 322 -10.95 -15.28 -1.30
CA SER A 322 -10.25 -15.03 -0.04
C SER A 322 -11.06 -14.15 0.91
N LEU A 323 -11.78 -13.13 0.40
CA LEU A 323 -12.70 -12.29 1.16
C LEU A 323 -13.86 -13.10 1.72
N ILE A 324 -14.55 -13.85 0.86
CA ILE A 324 -15.71 -14.68 1.25
C ILE A 324 -15.30 -15.69 2.31
N SER A 325 -14.21 -16.43 2.08
CA SER A 325 -13.70 -17.41 3.04
C SER A 325 -13.31 -16.76 4.37
N TRP A 326 -12.76 -15.55 4.35
CA TRP A 326 -12.40 -14.83 5.56
C TRP A 326 -13.64 -14.38 6.34
N PHE A 327 -14.61 -13.73 5.70
CA PHE A 327 -15.85 -13.27 6.36
C PHE A 327 -16.77 -14.41 6.80
N ALA A 328 -16.66 -15.60 6.20
CA ALA A 328 -17.44 -16.77 6.60
C ALA A 328 -17.08 -17.29 7.99
N LYS A 329 -15.85 -17.07 8.46
CA LYS A 329 -15.33 -17.59 9.74
C LYS A 329 -15.94 -16.86 10.94
N SER A 330 -16.37 -17.62 11.95
CA SER A 330 -16.97 -17.11 13.20
C SER A 330 -16.06 -16.14 13.93
N GLU A 331 -14.76 -16.44 13.99
CA GLU A 331 -13.78 -15.65 14.72
C GLU A 331 -13.64 -14.25 14.09
N ASN A 332 -13.65 -14.20 12.75
CA ASN A 332 -13.56 -12.96 12.00
C ASN A 332 -14.85 -12.13 12.12
N LYS A 333 -16.03 -12.76 12.12
CA LYS A 333 -17.29 -12.06 12.39
C LYS A 333 -17.29 -11.43 13.79
N ASN A 334 -16.85 -12.17 14.80
CA ASN A 334 -16.74 -11.66 16.17
C ASN A 334 -15.74 -10.49 16.24
N PHE A 335 -14.62 -10.57 15.53
CA PHE A 335 -13.66 -9.48 15.43
C PHE A 335 -14.26 -8.21 14.79
N ILE A 336 -15.02 -8.34 13.71
CA ILE A 336 -15.75 -7.20 13.10
C ILE A 336 -16.74 -6.59 14.11
N GLU A 337 -17.50 -7.41 14.82
CA GLU A 337 -18.48 -6.91 15.81
C GLU A 337 -17.82 -6.23 17.01
N LYS A 338 -16.64 -6.68 17.47
CA LYS A 338 -15.85 -5.97 18.48
C LYS A 338 -15.50 -4.55 18.02
N MET A 339 -15.04 -4.41 16.77
CA MET A 339 -14.72 -3.11 16.19
C MET A 339 -15.96 -2.22 16.04
N ARG A 340 -17.08 -2.81 15.62
CA ARG A 340 -18.37 -2.10 15.53
C ARG A 340 -18.81 -1.57 16.90
N ALA A 341 -18.75 -2.41 17.93
CA ALA A 341 -19.10 -2.03 19.30
C ALA A 341 -18.17 -0.95 19.86
N ALA A 342 -16.89 -0.95 19.45
CA ALA A 342 -15.92 0.08 19.80
C ALA A 342 -16.11 1.42 19.04
N GLY A 343 -17.01 1.47 18.06
CA GLY A 343 -17.28 2.65 17.25
C GLY A 343 -16.27 2.88 16.12
N VAL A 344 -15.62 1.83 15.60
CA VAL A 344 -14.81 1.92 14.39
C VAL A 344 -15.72 2.20 13.19
N GLU A 345 -15.37 3.21 12.40
CA GLU A 345 -16.11 3.57 11.19
C GLU A 345 -15.82 2.58 10.07
N PHE A 346 -16.88 2.04 9.46
CA PHE A 346 -16.81 1.03 8.39
C PHE A 346 -17.00 1.64 7.00
N GLY A 347 -16.71 2.93 6.84
CA GLY A 347 -17.07 3.70 5.67
C GLY A 347 -18.55 4.09 5.67
N ASN A 348 -18.83 5.22 5.04
CA ASN A 348 -20.17 5.81 4.95
C ASN A 348 -20.43 6.41 3.56
N VAL A 349 -19.62 6.04 2.57
CA VAL A 349 -19.78 6.53 1.21
C VAL A 349 -21.00 5.82 0.64
N GLN A 350 -22.09 6.57 0.45
CA GLN A 350 -23.24 6.08 -0.28
C GLN A 350 -22.85 5.99 -1.75
N ILE A 351 -22.84 4.77 -2.27
CA ILE A 351 -22.58 4.52 -3.69
C ILE A 351 -23.89 4.19 -4.36
N SER A 352 -24.15 4.85 -5.47
CA SER A 352 -25.29 4.51 -6.30
C SER A 352 -25.08 3.15 -6.96
N ARG A 353 -26.06 2.26 -6.76
CA ARG A 353 -26.14 0.95 -7.42
C ARG A 353 -26.86 1.01 -8.77
N LEU A 354 -27.19 2.22 -9.25
CA LEU A 354 -27.82 2.40 -10.55
C LEU A 354 -26.84 2.05 -11.68
N PRO A 355 -27.34 1.62 -12.86
CA PRO A 355 -26.49 1.40 -14.03
C PRO A 355 -25.62 2.62 -14.33
N GLN A 356 -24.31 2.43 -14.45
CA GLN A 356 -23.34 3.50 -14.71
C GLN A 356 -23.30 3.88 -16.21
N ASN A 357 -24.47 4.15 -16.78
CA ASN A 357 -24.67 4.43 -18.21
C ASN A 357 -24.26 5.86 -18.64
N LEU A 358 -23.93 6.73 -17.67
CA LEU A 358 -23.52 8.12 -17.92
C LEU A 358 -22.03 8.40 -17.78
N VAL A 359 -21.19 7.37 -17.63
CA VAL A 359 -19.73 7.55 -17.51
C VAL A 359 -19.17 8.39 -18.67
N GLY A 360 -18.45 9.46 -18.32
CA GLY A 360 -17.83 10.37 -19.27
C GLY A 360 -18.75 11.44 -19.88
N LYS A 361 -20.05 11.42 -19.57
CA LYS A 361 -21.04 12.36 -20.11
C LYS A 361 -21.22 13.55 -19.18
N ASN A 362 -21.20 14.75 -19.76
CA ASN A 362 -21.47 16.01 -19.04
C ASN A 362 -22.88 16.49 -19.42
N ILE A 363 -23.82 16.50 -18.47
CA ILE A 363 -25.21 16.90 -18.71
C ILE A 363 -25.49 18.18 -17.92
N VAL A 364 -25.96 19.24 -18.58
CA VAL A 364 -26.27 20.52 -17.90
C VAL A 364 -27.77 20.65 -17.74
N VAL A 365 -28.25 20.87 -16.52
CA VAL A 365 -29.68 21.10 -16.25
C VAL A 365 -29.95 22.60 -16.11
N THR A 366 -31.01 23.10 -16.73
CA THR A 366 -31.46 24.49 -16.67
C THR A 366 -33.00 24.58 -16.62
N GLY A 367 -33.53 25.34 -15.66
CA GLY A 367 -34.97 25.36 -15.35
C GLY A 367 -35.37 24.32 -14.30
N SER A 368 -36.66 24.29 -13.98
CA SER A 368 -37.28 23.40 -12.99
C SER A 368 -37.94 22.22 -13.70
N LEU A 369 -37.59 21.00 -13.30
CA LEU A 369 -38.20 19.77 -13.80
C LEU A 369 -39.38 19.35 -12.90
N ILE A 370 -40.32 18.57 -13.42
CA ILE A 370 -41.54 18.16 -12.72
C ILE A 370 -41.22 17.09 -11.67
N ASP A 371 -40.40 16.10 -12.03
CA ASP A 371 -40.04 14.95 -11.21
C ASP A 371 -38.70 15.15 -10.47
N PHE A 372 -37.93 16.18 -10.83
CA PHE A 372 -36.64 16.48 -10.22
C PHE A 372 -36.52 17.94 -9.80
N ASP A 373 -36.17 18.17 -8.54
CA ASP A 373 -35.55 19.43 -8.18
C ASP A 373 -34.11 19.48 -8.72
N ARG A 374 -33.50 20.67 -8.70
CA ARG A 374 -32.19 20.90 -9.32
C ARG A 374 -31.10 20.02 -8.71
N GLU A 375 -31.13 19.84 -7.39
CA GLU A 375 -30.19 18.96 -6.68
C GLU A 375 -30.47 17.48 -6.98
N GLY A 376 -31.73 17.07 -7.07
CA GLY A 376 -32.16 15.73 -7.42
C GLY A 376 -31.75 15.33 -8.83
N ALA A 377 -31.86 16.23 -9.82
CA ALA A 377 -31.39 15.99 -11.17
C ALA A 377 -29.86 15.83 -11.23
N GLU A 378 -29.14 16.70 -10.52
CA GLU A 378 -27.68 16.59 -10.41
C GLU A 378 -27.25 15.28 -9.74
N ARG A 379 -27.96 14.85 -8.69
CA ARG A 379 -27.75 13.57 -8.03
C ARG A 379 -28.04 12.40 -8.97
N ALA A 380 -29.18 12.40 -9.67
CA ALA A 380 -29.54 11.33 -10.61
C ALA A 380 -28.51 11.13 -11.73
N ILE A 381 -27.87 12.21 -12.19
CA ILE A 381 -26.76 12.19 -13.16
C ILE A 381 -25.50 11.57 -12.54
N LYS A 382 -25.10 12.04 -11.35
CA LYS A 382 -23.90 11.57 -10.65
C LYS A 382 -24.01 10.11 -10.23
N ASP A 383 -25.18 9.70 -9.78
CA ASP A 383 -25.51 8.34 -9.37
C ASP A 383 -25.36 7.32 -10.52
N ARG A 384 -25.31 7.77 -11.77
CA ARG A 384 -25.12 6.94 -12.97
C ARG A 384 -23.77 7.17 -13.65
N GLY A 385 -22.83 7.83 -12.96
CA GLY A 385 -21.45 8.06 -13.43
C GLY A 385 -21.26 9.32 -14.28
N GLY A 386 -22.31 10.12 -14.43
CA GLY A 386 -22.28 11.38 -15.20
C GLY A 386 -21.76 12.57 -14.39
N LYS A 387 -21.49 13.67 -15.08
CA LYS A 387 -21.14 14.96 -14.46
C LYS A 387 -22.20 16.00 -14.78
N SER A 388 -22.57 16.81 -13.77
CA SER A 388 -23.52 17.91 -13.92
C SER A 388 -22.85 19.28 -13.75
N PRO A 389 -22.11 19.80 -14.75
CA PRO A 389 -21.47 21.10 -14.64
C PRO A 389 -22.49 22.24 -14.72
N SER A 390 -22.17 23.37 -14.10
CA SER A 390 -23.06 24.55 -14.06
C SER A 390 -23.09 25.37 -15.36
N SER A 391 -22.20 25.08 -16.32
CA SER A 391 -22.04 25.82 -17.57
C SER A 391 -21.96 24.92 -18.80
N VAL A 392 -22.42 25.45 -19.94
CA VAL A 392 -22.42 24.76 -21.25
C VAL A 392 -21.09 24.99 -21.97
N SER A 393 -20.50 23.91 -22.50
CA SER A 393 -19.23 23.89 -23.23
C SER A 393 -19.29 22.91 -24.41
N LYS A 394 -18.31 22.94 -25.32
CA LYS A 394 -18.19 21.95 -26.41
C LYS A 394 -18.09 20.48 -25.96
N LYS A 395 -17.79 20.22 -24.68
CA LYS A 395 -17.72 18.86 -24.10
C LYS A 395 -19.03 18.44 -23.42
N THR A 396 -20.06 19.28 -23.47
CA THR A 396 -21.39 18.98 -22.92
C THR A 396 -22.08 17.98 -23.83
N PHE A 397 -22.53 16.87 -23.26
CA PHE A 397 -23.23 15.79 -23.95
C PHE A 397 -24.67 16.19 -24.27
N ALA A 398 -25.37 16.80 -23.32
CA ALA A 398 -26.74 17.31 -23.51
C ALA A 398 -27.06 18.45 -22.53
N VAL A 399 -28.03 19.29 -22.90
CA VAL A 399 -28.62 20.29 -22.01
C VAL A 399 -30.09 19.95 -21.77
N VAL A 400 -30.47 19.76 -20.52
CA VAL A 400 -31.84 19.46 -20.10
C VAL A 400 -32.54 20.77 -19.73
N VAL A 401 -33.69 21.02 -20.34
CA VAL A 401 -34.45 22.26 -20.22
C VAL A 401 -35.79 21.98 -19.56
N GLY A 402 -35.99 22.55 -18.37
CA GLY A 402 -37.26 22.55 -17.64
C GLY A 402 -37.99 23.89 -17.70
N GLY A 403 -39.00 24.07 -16.86
CA GLY A 403 -39.74 25.33 -16.72
C GLY A 403 -38.83 26.50 -16.29
N GLU A 404 -39.03 27.67 -16.88
CA GLU A 404 -38.21 28.89 -16.67
C GLU A 404 -36.70 28.67 -16.88
N PRO A 405 -36.26 28.24 -18.08
CA PRO A 405 -34.86 27.94 -18.31
C PRO A 405 -34.02 29.22 -18.37
N GLY A 406 -32.78 29.14 -17.87
CA GLY A 406 -31.81 30.23 -18.01
C GLY A 406 -31.45 30.48 -19.47
N ALA A 407 -31.87 31.64 -20.01
CA ALA A 407 -31.68 32.01 -21.41
C ALA A 407 -30.22 31.88 -21.90
N SER A 408 -29.25 32.22 -21.05
CA SER A 408 -27.82 32.16 -21.40
C SER A 408 -27.28 30.75 -21.67
N LYS A 409 -27.86 29.72 -21.03
CA LYS A 409 -27.45 28.32 -21.26
C LYS A 409 -28.07 27.76 -22.52
N LEU A 410 -29.31 28.16 -22.80
CA LEU A 410 -30.07 27.71 -23.97
C LEU A 410 -29.44 28.27 -25.26
N THR A 411 -29.21 29.58 -25.31
CA THR A 411 -28.51 30.22 -26.45
C THR A 411 -27.13 29.61 -26.68
N LYS A 412 -26.38 29.34 -25.61
CA LYS A 412 -25.04 28.74 -25.72
C LYS A 412 -25.07 27.27 -26.17
N ALA A 413 -26.14 26.53 -25.87
CA ALA A 413 -26.34 25.18 -26.36
C ALA A 413 -26.63 25.19 -27.87
N GLU A 414 -27.51 26.09 -28.32
CA GLU A 414 -27.84 26.30 -29.74
C GLU A 414 -26.61 26.72 -30.56
N GLU A 415 -25.84 27.70 -30.09
CA GLU A 415 -24.60 28.17 -30.74
C GLU A 415 -23.55 27.07 -30.93
N LEU A 416 -23.47 26.14 -29.97
CA LEU A 416 -22.49 25.06 -29.97
C LEU A 416 -23.02 23.75 -30.58
N GLY A 417 -24.29 23.73 -31.03
CA GLY A 417 -24.93 22.55 -31.61
C GLY A 417 -25.08 21.38 -30.62
N ILE A 418 -25.28 21.69 -29.33
CA ILE A 418 -25.42 20.68 -28.28
C ILE A 418 -26.89 20.25 -28.18
N PRO A 419 -27.19 18.94 -28.12
CA PRO A 419 -28.55 18.44 -27.98
C PRO A 419 -29.29 19.03 -26.77
N ILE A 420 -30.52 19.50 -27.00
CA ILE A 420 -31.42 20.06 -25.99
C ILE A 420 -32.53 19.04 -25.73
N LEU A 421 -32.72 18.66 -24.47
CA LEU A 421 -33.66 17.64 -24.03
C LEU A 421 -34.73 18.25 -23.13
N ASP A 422 -35.95 17.74 -23.25
CA ASP A 422 -36.99 17.92 -22.24
C ASP A 422 -36.83 16.87 -21.12
N GLU A 423 -37.77 16.86 -20.18
CA GLU A 423 -37.73 15.96 -19.03
C GLU A 423 -37.85 14.48 -19.42
N LEU A 424 -38.67 14.16 -20.42
CA LEU A 424 -38.79 12.78 -20.93
C LEU A 424 -37.50 12.32 -21.60
N GLY A 425 -36.87 13.20 -22.38
CA GLY A 425 -35.55 12.93 -22.94
C GLY A 425 -34.47 12.76 -21.87
N PHE A 426 -34.56 13.51 -20.77
CA PHE A 426 -33.65 13.35 -19.63
C PHE A 426 -33.83 11.99 -18.94
N GLN A 427 -35.07 11.54 -18.71
CA GLN A 427 -35.34 10.20 -18.16
C GLN A 427 -34.79 9.11 -19.08
N HIS A 428 -34.99 9.23 -20.39
CA HIS A 428 -34.43 8.28 -21.36
C HIS A 428 -32.90 8.20 -21.30
N VAL A 429 -32.22 9.35 -21.23
CA VAL A 429 -30.76 9.41 -21.08
C VAL A 429 -30.32 8.80 -19.74
N LEU A 430 -31.05 9.03 -18.65
CA LEU A 430 -30.76 8.41 -17.36
C LEU A 430 -30.95 6.89 -17.38
N GLU A 431 -31.81 6.33 -18.23
CA GLU A 431 -32.04 4.88 -18.28
C GLU A 431 -31.10 4.16 -19.26
N THR A 432 -30.85 4.76 -20.42
CA THR A 432 -30.12 4.12 -21.52
C THR A 432 -28.70 4.63 -21.68
N GLY A 433 -28.44 5.86 -21.24
CA GLY A 433 -27.23 6.61 -21.57
C GLY A 433 -27.25 7.20 -22.98
N GLU A 434 -28.27 6.97 -23.80
CA GLU A 434 -28.32 7.41 -25.19
C GLU A 434 -29.25 8.61 -25.36
N LEU A 435 -28.99 9.43 -26.38
CA LEU A 435 -29.90 10.52 -26.73
C LEU A 435 -31.17 9.93 -27.36
N PRO A 436 -32.37 10.43 -27.00
CA PRO A 436 -33.60 10.03 -27.67
C PRO A 436 -33.54 10.36 -29.18
N GLN A 437 -34.12 9.47 -30.00
CA GLN A 437 -34.15 9.61 -31.46
C GLN A 437 -35.10 10.69 -31.96
#